data_AF-A0A2T5ISQ6-F1
#
_entry.id   AF-A0A2T5ISQ6-F1
#
_cell.length_a   1.000
_cell.length_b   1.000
_cell.length_c   1.000
_cell.angle_alpha   90.00
_cell.angle_beta   90.00
_cell.angle_gamma   90.00
#
_symmetry.space_group_name_H-M   'P 1'
#
loop_
_entity.id
_entity.type
_entity.pdbx_description
1 polymer ?
#
loop_
_entity_poly.entity_id
_entity_poly.type
_entity_poly.pdbx_seq_one_letter_code
_entity_poly.pdbx_strand_id
1 'polypeptide(L)'
;MLNNVPTAVNRMTRNIVINHPNTWECQVFRKTVNRVGDSISGGLPTLGGIGVMSADDEEDISFELVGIGYALQAEMFSASSMMDRQDANNGFVNEFRFLIEPEEPTGIPGNFTIKKRDVFYLVISEDVKLAFEIVDIETVINIPPFAMRYVANRRGDLDI
;
A
#
# COMPACT_ATOMS: atom_id res chain seq x y z
N MET A 1 28.50 15.69 2.09
CA MET A 1 28.13 14.94 3.32
C MET A 1 26.63 14.96 3.62
N LEU A 2 25.89 16.04 3.29
CA LEU A 2 24.45 16.17 3.58
C LEU A 2 23.56 15.09 2.92
N ASN A 3 23.89 14.65 1.69
CA ASN A 3 23.12 13.62 0.97
C ASN A 3 23.51 12.18 1.30
N ASN A 4 24.61 11.97 2.05
CA ASN A 4 25.09 10.63 2.38
C ASN A 4 24.31 10.00 3.52
N VAL A 5 23.79 10.82 4.45
CA VAL A 5 22.99 10.34 5.58
C VAL A 5 21.62 9.82 5.11
N PRO A 6 20.84 10.57 4.30
CA PRO A 6 19.55 10.07 3.80
C PRO A 6 19.68 8.81 2.94
N THR A 7 20.72 8.72 2.10
CA THR A 7 20.97 7.55 1.27
C THR A 7 21.36 6.32 2.10
N ALA A 8 22.16 6.49 3.15
CA ALA A 8 22.49 5.41 4.08
C ALA A 8 21.26 4.91 4.84
N VAL A 9 20.41 5.82 5.33
CA VAL A 9 19.17 5.47 6.03
C VAL A 9 18.21 4.71 5.12
N ASN A 10 17.96 5.19 3.90
CA ASN A 10 17.07 4.50 2.96
C ASN A 10 17.58 3.09 2.63
N ARG A 11 18.90 2.93 2.44
CA ARG A 11 19.52 1.63 2.19
C ARG A 11 19.40 0.70 3.40
N MET A 12 19.47 1.25 4.62
CA MET A 12 19.26 0.50 5.87
C MET A 12 17.80 0.09 6.05
N THR A 13 16.84 0.98 5.84
CA THR A 13 15.40 0.68 5.89
C THR A 13 15.06 -0.46 4.94
N ARG A 14 15.50 -0.37 3.69
CA ARG A 14 15.35 -1.43 2.70
C ARG A 14 15.92 -2.75 3.19
N ASN A 15 17.15 -2.74 3.71
CA ASN A 15 17.81 -3.95 4.20
C ASN A 15 17.03 -4.60 5.35
N ILE A 16 16.44 -3.79 6.23
CA ILE A 16 15.59 -4.27 7.32
C ILE A 16 14.30 -4.85 6.76
N VAL A 17 13.55 -4.09 5.93
CA VAL A 17 12.26 -4.56 5.40
C VAL A 17 12.42 -5.84 4.60
N ILE A 18 13.45 -6.00 3.77
CA ILE A 18 13.63 -7.22 2.97
C ILE A 18 14.04 -8.42 3.83
N ASN A 19 14.95 -8.22 4.79
CA ASN A 19 15.54 -9.33 5.56
C ASN A 19 14.90 -9.56 6.93
N HIS A 20 13.80 -8.89 7.25
CA HIS A 20 13.10 -9.09 8.51
C HIS A 20 12.41 -10.46 8.53
N PRO A 21 12.46 -11.24 9.64
CA PRO A 21 11.86 -12.58 9.69
C PRO A 21 10.33 -12.59 9.53
N ASN A 22 9.66 -11.48 9.83
CA ASN A 22 8.21 -11.31 9.66
C ASN A 22 7.82 -10.59 8.35
N THR A 23 8.76 -10.45 7.42
CA THR A 23 8.46 -9.90 6.10
C THR A 23 7.84 -10.95 5.21
N TRP A 24 6.90 -10.51 4.38
CA TRP A 24 6.24 -11.31 3.37
C TRP A 24 6.51 -10.75 1.97
N GLU A 25 6.55 -11.62 0.98
CA GLU A 25 6.54 -11.21 -0.41
C GLU A 25 5.19 -10.59 -0.76
N CYS A 26 5.21 -9.50 -1.53
CA CYS A 26 4.00 -8.82 -1.95
C CYS A 26 3.97 -8.51 -3.45
N GLN A 27 2.78 -8.62 -4.03
CA GLN A 27 2.50 -8.23 -5.42
C GLN A 27 1.60 -7.00 -5.41
N VAL A 28 2.03 -5.90 -6.03
CA VAL A 28 1.29 -4.63 -6.03
C VAL A 28 0.58 -4.44 -7.36
N PHE A 29 -0.70 -4.13 -7.28
CA PHE A 29 -1.61 -3.90 -8.39
C PHE A 29 -2.19 -2.50 -8.32
N ARG A 30 -2.35 -1.88 -9.48
CA ARG A 30 -2.97 -0.58 -9.63
C ARG A 30 -4.29 -0.71 -10.35
N LYS A 31 -5.29 -0.06 -9.78
CA LYS A 31 -6.63 0.07 -10.36
C LYS A 31 -6.57 0.97 -11.60
N THR A 32 -6.99 0.44 -12.73
CA THR A 32 -7.15 1.16 -14.00
C THR A 32 -8.63 1.12 -14.40
N VAL A 33 -9.20 2.27 -14.76
CA VAL A 33 -10.61 2.39 -15.15
C VAL A 33 -10.70 2.31 -16.67
N ASN A 34 -11.47 1.36 -17.21
CA ASN A 34 -11.50 1.05 -18.65
C ASN A 34 -12.61 1.80 -19.42
N ARG A 35 -12.96 3.03 -19.04
CA ARG A 35 -14.02 3.78 -19.74
C ARG A 35 -13.69 3.99 -21.23
N VAL A 36 -14.60 3.57 -22.11
CA VAL A 36 -14.50 3.78 -23.55
C VAL A 36 -15.01 5.19 -23.89
N GLY A 37 -14.10 6.16 -24.12
CA GLY A 37 -14.42 7.35 -24.92
C GLY A 37 -14.13 8.76 -24.38
N ASP A 38 -13.46 8.98 -23.24
CA ASP A 38 -13.19 10.35 -22.75
C ASP A 38 -11.74 10.82 -22.89
N SER A 39 -11.57 12.04 -23.38
CA SER A 39 -10.29 12.74 -23.45
C SER A 39 -9.74 13.01 -22.04
N ILE A 40 -8.55 12.49 -21.76
CA ILE A 40 -7.87 12.62 -20.47
C ILE A 40 -7.43 14.08 -20.29
N SER A 41 -8.04 14.80 -19.35
CA SER A 41 -7.54 16.10 -18.87
C SER A 41 -7.12 15.97 -17.41
N GLY A 42 -5.82 16.14 -17.13
CA GLY A 42 -5.30 16.11 -15.75
C GLY A 42 -5.26 14.75 -15.06
N GLY A 43 -5.39 13.64 -15.79
CA GLY A 43 -5.33 12.27 -15.22
C GLY A 43 -6.63 11.78 -14.60
N LEU A 44 -7.72 12.55 -14.72
CA LEU A 44 -9.07 12.16 -14.32
C LEU A 44 -9.97 12.19 -15.55
N PRO A 45 -10.60 11.06 -15.95
CA PRO A 45 -11.52 11.03 -17.09
C PRO A 45 -12.80 11.84 -16.79
N THR A 46 -13.10 12.84 -17.62
CA THR A 46 -14.22 13.79 -17.41
C THR A 46 -15.43 13.45 -18.27
N LEU A 47 -16.56 13.11 -17.67
CA LEU A 47 -17.82 12.91 -18.41
C LEU A 47 -18.45 14.28 -18.68
N GLY A 48 -18.49 14.71 -19.94
CA GLY A 48 -19.11 16.00 -20.32
C GLY A 48 -18.40 17.24 -19.79
N GLY A 49 -17.08 17.18 -19.57
CA GLY A 49 -16.28 18.31 -19.08
C GLY A 49 -16.37 18.57 -17.57
N ILE A 50 -17.09 17.74 -16.80
CA ILE A 50 -17.11 17.79 -15.34
C ILE A 50 -16.71 16.40 -14.81
N GLY A 51 -15.64 16.35 -14.00
CA GLY A 51 -15.18 15.13 -13.32
C GLY A 51 -16.10 14.78 -12.15
N VAL A 52 -17.25 14.16 -12.43
CA VAL A 52 -18.31 13.92 -11.43
C VAL A 52 -18.17 12.57 -10.71
N MET A 53 -17.62 11.52 -11.36
CA MET A 53 -17.59 10.17 -10.78
C MET A 53 -16.22 9.80 -10.20
N SER A 54 -16.21 9.30 -8.96
CA SER A 54 -15.03 8.68 -8.35
C SER A 54 -14.75 7.34 -9.04
N ALA A 55 -13.48 6.93 -9.12
CA ALA A 55 -13.10 5.62 -9.64
C ALA A 55 -13.78 4.45 -8.89
N ASP A 56 -14.34 4.68 -7.71
CA ASP A 56 -15.02 3.67 -6.88
C ASP A 56 -16.44 3.37 -7.34
N ASP A 57 -17.05 4.28 -8.10
CA ASP A 57 -18.41 4.14 -8.65
C ASP A 57 -18.41 3.53 -10.07
N GLU A 58 -17.25 3.07 -10.55
CA GLU A 58 -17.08 2.53 -11.90
C GLU A 58 -17.35 1.02 -11.95
N GLU A 59 -18.14 0.61 -12.94
CA GLU A 59 -18.46 -0.81 -13.17
C GLU A 59 -17.33 -1.57 -13.89
N ASP A 60 -16.53 -0.88 -14.72
CA ASP A 60 -15.45 -1.50 -15.51
C ASP A 60 -14.06 -1.09 -15.01
N ILE A 61 -13.48 -1.97 -14.19
CA ILE A 61 -12.21 -1.79 -13.52
C ILE A 61 -11.29 -2.98 -13.83
N SER A 62 -10.06 -2.68 -14.26
CA SER A 62 -8.97 -3.64 -14.37
C SER A 62 -7.91 -3.40 -13.29
N PHE A 63 -7.21 -4.46 -12.89
CA PHE A 63 -6.06 -4.38 -11.99
C PHE A 63 -4.80 -4.77 -12.77
N GLU A 64 -3.87 -3.84 -12.91
CA GLU A 64 -2.59 -4.07 -13.58
C GLU A 64 -1.48 -4.28 -12.56
N LEU A 65 -0.64 -5.30 -12.76
CA LEU A 65 0.52 -5.53 -11.93
C LEU A 65 1.53 -4.39 -12.10
N VAL A 66 1.80 -3.68 -11.01
CA VAL A 66 2.81 -2.62 -10.94
C VAL A 66 4.19 -3.22 -10.74
N GLY A 67 4.29 -4.23 -9.87
CA GLY A 67 5.55 -4.88 -9.55
C GLY A 67 5.47 -5.72 -8.28
N ILE A 68 6.62 -6.28 -7.93
CA ILE A 68 6.79 -7.17 -6.78
C ILE A 68 7.73 -6.54 -5.74
N GLY A 69 7.53 -6.90 -4.49
CA GLY A 69 8.30 -6.34 -3.38
C GLY A 69 8.10 -7.11 -2.09
N TYR A 70 8.43 -6.45 -0.99
CA TYR A 70 8.41 -7.01 0.35
C TYR A 70 7.59 -6.11 1.27
N ALA A 71 6.69 -6.72 2.04
CA ALA A 71 5.83 -6.03 3.00
C ALA A 71 6.12 -6.54 4.42
N LEU A 72 6.46 -5.61 5.30
CA LEU A 72 6.66 -5.83 6.73
C LEU A 72 5.52 -5.17 7.50
N GLN A 73 4.76 -5.96 8.26
CA GLN A 73 3.76 -5.40 9.15
C GLN A 73 4.44 -4.62 10.29
N ALA A 74 4.04 -3.36 10.45
CA ALA A 74 4.64 -2.37 11.35
C ALA A 74 3.64 -1.87 12.39
N GLU A 75 2.78 -2.76 12.88
CA GLU A 75 1.81 -2.44 13.91
C GLU A 75 2.45 -2.16 15.27
N MET A 76 1.89 -1.18 15.97
CA MET A 76 2.10 -1.03 17.39
C MET A 76 1.09 -1.95 18.07
N PHE A 77 1.56 -2.99 18.76
CA PHE A 77 0.74 -3.82 19.62
C PHE A 77 0.07 -2.91 20.67
N SER A 78 -1.19 -2.55 20.46
CA SER A 78 -1.94 -1.66 21.35
C SER A 78 -2.99 -2.48 22.09
N ALA A 79 -3.13 -2.21 23.39
CA ALA A 79 -4.15 -2.86 24.19
C ALA A 79 -5.53 -2.35 23.76
N SER A 80 -6.41 -3.26 23.33
CA SER A 80 -7.82 -2.97 23.10
C SER A 80 -8.50 -2.55 24.41
N SER A 81 -9.40 -1.56 24.35
CA SER A 81 -10.19 -1.18 25.52
C SER A 81 -11.22 -2.27 25.83
N MET A 82 -11.27 -2.76 27.07
CA MET A 82 -12.30 -3.73 27.48
C MET A 82 -13.61 -2.99 27.77
N MET A 83 -14.70 -3.44 27.16
CA MET A 83 -16.05 -3.04 27.52
C MET A 83 -16.46 -3.69 28.85
N ASP A 84 -17.47 -3.12 29.51
CA ASP A 84 -17.96 -3.52 30.84
C ASP A 84 -18.43 -4.98 30.91
N ARG A 85 -18.76 -5.59 29.75
CA ARG A 85 -19.09 -7.03 29.63
C ARG A 85 -17.87 -7.95 29.50
N GLN A 86 -16.67 -7.45 29.77
CA GLN A 86 -15.39 -8.12 29.50
C GLN A 86 -15.17 -8.47 28.03
N ASP A 87 -15.82 -7.73 27.13
CA ASP A 87 -15.64 -7.87 25.69
C ASP A 87 -14.55 -6.90 25.22
N ALA A 88 -13.61 -7.37 24.41
CA ALA A 88 -12.52 -6.55 23.91
C ALA A 88 -13.02 -5.68 22.74
N ASN A 89 -13.03 -4.36 22.91
CA ASN A 89 -13.31 -3.43 21.83
C ASN A 89 -12.09 -3.32 20.91
N ASN A 90 -12.04 -4.16 19.89
CA ASN A 90 -11.03 -4.11 18.82
C ASN A 90 -11.31 -2.94 17.85
N GLY A 91 -11.57 -1.73 18.36
CA GLY A 91 -11.68 -0.54 17.52
C GLY A 91 -10.48 -0.43 16.59
N PHE A 92 -10.73 -0.20 15.30
CA PHE A 92 -9.79 -0.31 14.16
C PHE A 92 -9.54 -1.73 13.60
N VAL A 93 -10.51 -2.65 13.71
CA VAL A 93 -10.43 -4.08 13.28
C VAL A 93 -9.74 -4.34 11.94
N ASN A 94 -9.78 -3.41 10.98
CA ASN A 94 -9.30 -3.64 9.61
C ASN A 94 -8.16 -2.71 9.15
N GLU A 95 -7.62 -1.82 9.99
CA GLU A 95 -6.54 -0.91 9.59
C GLU A 95 -5.17 -1.45 10.01
N PHE A 96 -4.42 -1.92 9.02
CA PHE A 96 -3.09 -2.49 9.19
C PHE A 96 -2.03 -1.48 8.75
N ARG A 97 -0.88 -1.47 9.41
CA ARG A 97 0.27 -0.63 9.01
C ARG A 97 1.37 -1.48 8.44
N PHE A 98 1.85 -1.12 7.26
CA PHE A 98 2.93 -1.82 6.57
C PHE A 98 4.07 -0.88 6.20
N LEU A 99 5.30 -1.40 6.25
CA LEU A 99 6.44 -0.90 5.49
C LEU A 99 6.54 -1.75 4.24
N ILE A 100 6.52 -1.13 3.07
CA ILE A 100 6.57 -1.86 1.80
C ILE A 100 7.72 -1.31 0.96
N GLU A 101 8.57 -2.21 0.48
CA GLU A 101 9.74 -1.89 -0.34
C GLU A 101 9.69 -2.69 -1.65
N PRO A 102 9.83 -2.04 -2.84
CA PRO A 102 9.95 -2.74 -4.12
C PRO A 102 11.17 -3.68 -4.13
N GLU A 103 11.13 -4.77 -4.88
CA GLU A 103 12.29 -5.68 -5.03
C GLU A 103 13.50 -5.01 -5.68
N GLU A 104 13.26 -4.06 -6.59
CA GLU A 104 14.31 -3.31 -7.27
C GLU A 104 14.60 -1.97 -6.57
N PRO A 105 15.87 -1.59 -6.36
CA PRO A 105 16.23 -0.35 -5.68
C PRO A 105 15.92 0.88 -6.54
N THR A 106 15.82 2.04 -5.88
CA THR A 106 15.49 3.30 -6.54
C THR A 106 16.48 3.64 -7.65
N GLY A 107 15.95 3.92 -8.85
CA GLY A 107 16.74 4.29 -10.03
C GLY A 107 17.00 3.15 -11.02
N ILE A 108 16.58 1.93 -10.71
CA ILE A 108 16.64 0.78 -11.62
C ILE A 108 15.26 0.57 -12.29
N PRO A 109 15.21 0.18 -13.58
CA PRO A 109 13.96 -0.24 -14.23
C PRO A 109 13.30 -1.39 -13.45
N GLY A 110 12.04 -1.23 -13.05
CA GLY A 110 11.34 -2.19 -12.18
C GLY A 110 11.08 -1.65 -10.76
N ASN A 111 11.77 -0.57 -10.35
CA ASN A 111 11.36 0.15 -9.17
C ASN A 111 10.00 0.85 -9.40
N PHE A 112 9.14 0.81 -8.38
CA PHE A 112 7.86 1.50 -8.40
C PHE A 112 7.63 2.28 -7.11
N THR A 113 6.78 3.30 -7.20
CA THR A 113 6.26 4.02 -6.03
C THR A 113 4.82 3.61 -5.78
N ILE A 114 4.58 3.27 -4.52
CA ILE A 114 3.28 2.90 -3.98
C ILE A 114 2.42 4.16 -3.81
N LYS A 115 1.16 4.07 -4.23
CA LYS A 115 0.19 5.16 -4.17
C LYS A 115 -1.03 4.74 -3.35
N LYS A 116 -1.82 5.75 -2.93
CA LYS A 116 -3.15 5.50 -2.37
C LYS A 116 -4.02 4.77 -3.39
N ARG A 117 -4.89 3.88 -2.91
CA ARG A 117 -5.76 2.98 -3.69
C ARG A 117 -5.04 1.90 -4.49
N ASP A 118 -3.71 1.78 -4.37
CA ASP A 118 -3.04 0.57 -4.85
C ASP A 118 -3.48 -0.59 -3.95
N VAL A 119 -3.70 -1.75 -4.58
CA VAL A 119 -4.01 -3.01 -3.90
C VAL A 119 -2.77 -3.87 -3.92
N PHE A 120 -2.37 -4.43 -2.78
CA PHE A 120 -1.28 -5.38 -2.73
C PHE A 120 -1.73 -6.70 -2.13
N TYR A 121 -1.14 -7.78 -2.63
CA TYR A 121 -1.34 -9.13 -2.10
C TYR A 121 -0.13 -9.50 -1.25
N LEU A 122 -0.36 -9.97 -0.03
CA LEU A 122 0.63 -10.76 0.70
C LEU A 122 0.60 -12.19 0.16
N VAL A 123 1.74 -12.66 -0.33
CA VAL A 123 1.88 -14.00 -0.90
C VAL A 123 2.27 -14.97 0.21
N ILE A 124 1.33 -15.83 0.61
CA ILE A 124 1.59 -16.90 1.60
C ILE A 124 2.04 -18.17 0.87
N SER A 125 1.36 -18.50 -0.23
CA SER A 125 1.72 -19.58 -1.14
C SER A 125 1.30 -19.21 -2.56
N GLU A 126 1.55 -20.11 -3.52
CA GLU A 126 1.09 -19.91 -4.91
C GLU A 126 -0.44 -19.77 -5.00
N ASP A 127 -1.15 -20.50 -4.15
CA ASP A 127 -2.61 -20.60 -4.14
C ASP A 127 -3.29 -19.67 -3.14
N VAL A 128 -2.58 -19.20 -2.09
CA VAL A 128 -3.18 -18.41 -1.01
C VAL A 128 -2.55 -17.03 -0.95
N LYS A 129 -3.36 -16.00 -1.24
CA LYS A 129 -2.94 -14.60 -1.25
C LYS A 129 -3.94 -13.71 -0.52
N LEU A 130 -3.44 -12.90 0.42
CA LEU A 130 -4.26 -11.98 1.20
C LEU A 130 -4.22 -10.57 0.60
N ALA A 131 -5.36 -10.03 0.21
CA ALA A 131 -5.43 -8.70 -0.42
C ALA A 131 -5.60 -7.54 0.59
N PHE A 132 -4.86 -6.46 0.36
CA PHE A 132 -4.92 -5.23 1.15
C PHE A 132 -4.96 -4.02 0.23
N GLU A 133 -5.76 -3.02 0.58
CA GLU A 133 -5.86 -1.76 -0.15
C GLU A 133 -5.23 -0.62 0.66
N ILE A 134 -4.38 0.18 0.04
CA ILE A 134 -3.74 1.31 0.70
C ILE A 134 -4.70 2.49 0.80
N VAL A 135 -5.10 2.81 2.03
CA VAL A 135 -6.03 3.90 2.33
C VAL A 135 -5.28 5.19 2.60
N ASP A 136 -4.17 5.11 3.33
CA ASP A 136 -3.37 6.28 3.67
C ASP A 136 -1.87 6.02 3.66
N ILE A 137 -1.10 7.11 3.60
CA ILE A 137 0.36 7.09 3.61
C ILE A 137 0.81 8.08 4.69
N GLU A 138 1.36 7.54 5.76
CA GLU A 138 1.82 8.30 6.93
C GLU A 138 3.36 8.36 6.97
N THR A 139 3.92 9.38 7.61
CA THR A 139 5.34 9.42 7.97
C THR A 139 5.49 9.41 9.48
N VAL A 140 6.48 8.68 10.00
CA VAL A 140 6.76 8.64 11.46
C VAL A 140 7.66 9.79 11.89
N ILE A 141 8.40 10.36 10.94
CA ILE A 141 9.44 11.36 11.19
C ILE A 141 9.12 12.59 10.35
N ASN A 142 9.11 13.77 10.97
CA ASN A 142 8.88 15.06 10.29
C ASN A 142 10.15 15.68 9.69
N ILE A 143 11.27 14.96 9.75
CA ILE A 143 12.59 15.38 9.27
C ILE A 143 13.02 14.38 8.19
N PRO A 144 13.44 14.83 7.00
CA PRO A 144 13.98 13.96 5.97
C PRO A 144 15.19 13.14 6.45
N PRO A 145 15.34 11.87 6.02
CA PRO A 145 14.47 11.12 5.11
C PRO A 145 13.19 10.62 5.80
N PHE A 146 12.05 10.84 5.15
CA PHE A 146 10.76 10.41 5.66
C PHE A 146 10.68 8.87 5.68
N ALA A 147 10.32 8.30 6.82
CA ALA A 147 10.02 6.88 6.95
C ALA A 147 8.53 6.66 6.66
N MET A 148 8.23 6.27 5.43
CA MET A 148 6.86 6.10 4.94
C MET A 148 6.26 4.81 5.49
N ARG A 149 5.06 4.90 6.06
CA ARG A 149 4.21 3.78 6.45
C ARG A 149 2.92 3.83 5.65
N TYR A 150 2.48 2.66 5.20
CA TYR A 150 1.24 2.51 4.45
C TYR A 150 0.17 2.00 5.39
N VAL A 151 -0.92 2.76 5.52
CA VAL A 151 -2.13 2.34 6.22
C VAL A 151 -2.98 1.61 5.19
N ALA A 152 -3.27 0.34 5.45
CA ALA A 152 -3.95 -0.52 4.51
C ALA A 152 -5.14 -1.22 5.17
N ASN A 153 -6.24 -1.32 4.42
CA ASN A 153 -7.42 -2.06 4.82
C ASN A 153 -7.45 -3.43 4.18
N ARG A 154 -7.95 -4.42 4.93
CA ARG A 154 -8.16 -5.76 4.40
C ARG A 154 -9.26 -5.76 3.34
N ARG A 155 -8.97 -6.28 2.13
CA ARG A 155 -9.94 -6.52 1.05
C ARG A 155 -10.20 -8.03 0.92
N GLY A 156 -10.95 -8.59 1.86
CA GLY A 156 -11.26 -10.03 1.85
C GLY A 156 -12.06 -10.49 0.63
N ASP A 157 -12.72 -9.56 -0.06
CA ASP A 157 -13.43 -9.78 -1.32
C ASP A 157 -12.49 -10.10 -2.50
N LEU A 158 -11.21 -9.75 -2.39
CA LEU A 158 -10.20 -9.95 -3.44
C LEU A 158 -9.25 -11.12 -3.14
N ASP A 159 -9.49 -11.88 -2.07
CA ASP A 159 -8.64 -13.01 -1.72
C ASP A 159 -8.63 -14.10 -2.77
N ILE A 160 -7.48 -14.76 -2.90
CA ILE A 160 -7.26 -15.91 -3.75
C ILE A 160 -6.86 -17.09 -2.85
#